data_AF-A0A2D7S5X6-F1
#
_entry.id   AF-A0A2D7S5X6-F1
#
_cell.length_a   1.000
_cell.length_b   1.000
_cell.length_c   1.000
_cell.angle_alpha   90.00
_cell.angle_beta   90.00
_cell.angle_gamma   90.00
#
_symmetry.space_group_name_H-M   'P 1'
#
loop_
_entity.id
_entity.type
_entity.pdbx_description
1 polymer ?
#
loop_
_entity_poly.entity_id
_entity_poly.type
_entity_poly.pdbx_seq_one_letter_code
_entity_poly.pdbx_strand_id
1 'polypeptide(L)' 'MNEFELIAEPREDIGKGASRRLRRDGKFPGIVYGTNKNASIILFNYYEVM' A
#
# COMPACT_ATOMS: atom_id res chain seq x y z
N MET A 1 -23.65 0.32 -9.19
CA MET A 1 -22.32 -0.32 -9.17
C MET A 1 -21.42 0.72 -8.53
N ASN A 2 -20.92 0.45 -7.33
CA ASN A 2 -20.10 1.45 -6.62
C ASN A 2 -18.66 1.28 -7.08
N GLU A 3 -18.17 2.27 -7.80
CA GLU A 3 -16.77 2.38 -8.20
C GLU A 3 -16.02 3.12 -7.10
N PHE A 4 -14.90 2.54 -6.66
CA PHE A 4 -14.06 3.09 -5.60
C PHE A 4 -12.68 3.32 -6.18
N GLU A 5 -12.24 4.57 -6.20
CA GLU A 5 -10.87 4.93 -6.57
C GLU A 5 -10.00 4.99 -5.32
N LEU A 6 -8.88 4.28 -5.35
CA LEU A 6 -7.89 4.25 -4.27
C LEU A 6 -6.55 4.69 -4.84
N ILE A 7 -6.00 5.78 -4.30
CA ILE A 7 -4.70 6.30 -4.72
C ILE A 7 -3.61 5.55 -3.94
N ALA A 8 -2.73 4.87 -4.68
CA ALA A 8 -1.63 4.09 -4.11
C ALA A 8 -0.28 4.74 -4.44
N GLU A 9 0.62 4.81 -3.45
CA GLU A 9 2.01 5.24 -3.63
C GLU A 9 2.93 4.01 -3.72
N PRO A 10 3.95 3.99 -4.61
CA PRO A 10 4.97 2.96 -4.56
C PRO A 10 5.82 3.10 -3.28
N ARG A 11 6.27 1.99 -2.70
CA ARG A 11 7.20 2.02 -1.56
C ARG A 11 8.49 1.24 -1.83
N GLU A 12 9.59 1.81 -1.37
CA GLU A 12 10.93 1.20 -1.45
C GLU A 12 11.32 0.47 -0.15
N ASP A 13 10.75 0.92 0.97
CA ASP A 13 11.06 0.46 2.31
C ASP A 13 10.39 -0.89 2.62
N ILE A 14 11.18 -1.97 2.68
CA ILE A 14 10.70 -3.36 2.86
C ILE A 14 11.16 -3.94 4.22
N GLY A 15 10.40 -4.90 4.73
CA GLY A 15 10.73 -5.67 5.93
C GLY A 15 9.92 -5.30 7.18
N LYS A 16 10.15 -6.05 8.26
CA LYS A 16 9.36 -5.99 9.50
C LYS A 16 9.40 -4.61 10.17
N GLY A 17 10.58 -3.98 10.22
CA GLY A 17 10.78 -2.66 10.85
C GLY A 17 10.13 -1.54 10.05
N ALA A 18 10.36 -1.50 8.74
CA ALA A 18 9.75 -0.54 7.83
C ALA A 18 8.22 -0.60 7.89
N SER A 19 7.64 -1.79 7.74
CA SER A 19 6.18 -1.95 7.81
C SER A 19 5.59 -1.64 9.19
N ARG A 20 6.38 -1.68 10.28
CA ARG A 20 5.92 -1.24 11.61
C ARG A 20 5.93 0.27 11.76
N ARG A 21 6.96 0.96 11.23
CA ARG A 21 7.02 2.43 11.20
C ARG A 21 5.87 3.00 10.39
N LEU A 22 5.68 2.52 9.16
CA LEU A 22 4.62 2.98 8.27
C LEU A 22 3.23 2.90 8.91
N ARG A 23 2.93 1.78 9.60
CA ARG A 23 1.65 1.64 10.33
C ARG A 23 1.48 2.62 11.50
N ARG A 24 2.58 3.04 12.15
CA ARG A 24 2.53 4.08 13.20
C ARG A 24 2.33 5.46 12.60
N ASP A 25 2.87 5.68 11.41
CA ASP A 25 2.76 6.94 10.67
C ASP A 25 1.40 7.10 9.96
N GLY A 26 0.42 6.22 10.24
CA GLY A 26 -0.91 6.26 9.61
C GLY A 26 -0.93 5.77 8.17
N LYS A 27 0.08 5.05 7.70
CA LYS A 27 0.11 4.45 6.37
C LYS A 27 0.00 2.92 6.46
N PHE A 28 -0.72 2.29 5.54
CA PHE A 28 -0.79 0.82 5.49
C PHE A 28 -0.11 0.27 4.22
N PRO A 29 0.84 -0.67 4.36
CA PRO A 29 1.51 -1.27 3.21
C PRO A 29 0.64 -2.36 2.57
N GLY A 30 0.71 -2.47 1.24
CA GLY A 30 0.01 -3.47 0.43
C GLY A 30 0.88 -4.01 -0.71
N ILE A 31 0.38 -5.04 -1.39
CA ILE A 31 1.02 -5.64 -2.56
C ILE A 31 -0.04 -5.87 -3.63
N VAL A 32 0.20 -5.40 -4.84
CA VAL A 32 -0.61 -5.68 -6.02
C VAL A 32 0.10 -6.74 -6.85
N TYR A 33 -0.60 -7.83 -7.15
CA TYR A 33 -0.10 -8.93 -7.95
C TYR A 33 -1.20 -9.41 -8.91
N GLY A 34 -0.81 -9.99 -10.04
CA GLY A 34 -1.76 -10.53 -11.01
C GLY A 34 -1.18 -10.68 -12.42
N THR A 35 -1.86 -11.47 -13.25
CA THR A 35 -1.65 -11.57 -14.70
C THR A 35 -0.18 -11.77 -15.10
N ASN A 36 0.55 -12.62 -14.36
CA ASN A 36 1.95 -12.94 -14.60
C ASN A 36 2.92 -11.73 -14.58
N LYS A 37 2.49 -10.61 -13.96
CA LYS A 37 3.32 -9.42 -13.77
C LYS A 37 4.04 -9.49 -12.42
N ASN A 38 5.16 -8.79 -12.35
CA ASN A 38 5.90 -8.60 -11.11
C ASN A 38 5.02 -7.92 -10.07
N ALA A 39 5.09 -8.41 -8.84
CA ALA A 39 4.36 -7.83 -7.73
C ALA A 39 4.85 -6.40 -7.46
N SER A 40 3.91 -5.46 -7.40
CA SER A 40 4.18 -4.07 -7.08
C SER A 40 3.87 -3.84 -5.61
N ILE A 41 4.87 -3.33 -4.89
CA ILE A 41 4.73 -3.03 -3.47
C ILE A 41 4.24 -1.60 -3.35
N ILE A 42 3.11 -1.45 -2.68
CA ILE A 42 2.40 -0.18 -2.59
C ILE A 42 2.13 0.21 -1.14
N LEU A 43 1.74 1.45 -0.96
CA LEU A 43 1.46 2.09 0.30
C LEU A 43 0.23 2.95 0.13
N PHE A 44 -0.65 2.90 1.13
CA PHE A 44 -1.84 3.72 1.18
C PHE A 44 -1.81 4.59 2.42
N ASN A 45 -2.37 5.80 2.29
CA ASN A 45 -2.63 6.67 3.42
C ASN A 45 -3.98 6.27 4.06
N TYR A 46 -3.99 6.04 5.38
CA TYR A 46 -5.21 5.65 6.09
C TYR A 46 -6.34 6.65 5.90
N TYR A 47 -6.03 7.95 5.90
CA TYR A 47 -7.03 9.02 5.79
C TYR A 47 -7.64 9.17 4.39
N GLU A 48 -7.00 8.61 3.36
CA GLU A 48 -7.49 8.70 1.98
C GLU A 48 -8.35 7.50 1.57
N VAL A 49 -8.31 6.41 2.35
CA VAL A 49 -9.04 5.17 2.08
C VAL A 49 -10.37 5.08 2.84
N MET A 50 -10.58 5.94 3.83
CA MET A 50 -11.74 5.91 4.74
C MET A 50 -12.79 6.97 4.41
#